data_AF-A0A4Q5VH78-F1
#
_entry.id   AF-A0A4Q5VH78-F1
#
_cell.length_a   1.000
_cell.length_b   1.000
_cell.length_c   1.000
_cell.angle_alpha   90.00
_cell.angle_beta   90.00
_cell.angle_gamma   90.00
#
_symmetry.space_group_name_H-M   'P 1'
#
loop_
_entity.id
_entity.type
_entity.pdbx_description
1 polymer ?
#
loop_
_entity_poly.entity_id
_entity_poly.type
_entity_poly.pdbx_seq_one_letter_code
_entity_poly.pdbx_strand_id
1 'polypeptide(L)'
;MKNFITFKSLLKSIHYSWVIFMLSAIASLFSGSAQAAKKDHVFPRQINLSGNIFHFSLPEDFSKDMPAADMVESLNITGLKKFDDPKYGNLIRRWWDIKEPGWFGKKLGTVMMDISVQRVAENKAKLFHSNPYDVTDRMDFILMLDDVYHQRYDALNKTMQPDAGNQTAYNSGFVTVSGRKIFSLHQDAVFNSQKWVKHFIAGPDGATIVVFATPLDMNTYLYVNFTYSANNNVLPRELSAVADEKFSVVYKSFNIQYINENPLRDVVGKKWLENTNQEILEQHRQSVLKLFYGNDPEKALLEQEKELRESQVKDEAELRKTLKHDPL
;
A
#
# COMPACT_ATOMS: atom_id res chain seq x y z
N MET A 1 -51.61 56.75 4.26
CA MET A 1 -50.81 55.73 4.97
C MET A 1 -50.64 54.40 4.19
N LYS A 2 -50.81 54.36 2.85
CA LYS A 2 -50.62 53.14 2.02
C LYS A 2 -49.36 53.15 1.13
N ASN A 3 -48.66 54.29 1.01
CA ASN A 3 -47.50 54.43 0.11
C ASN A 3 -46.13 54.18 0.78
N PHE A 4 -46.08 53.95 2.10
CA PHE A 4 -44.83 53.77 2.84
C PHE A 4 -44.42 52.28 2.98
N ILE A 5 -45.38 51.36 2.83
CA ILE A 5 -45.16 49.91 2.95
C ILE A 5 -44.53 49.35 1.67
N THR A 6 -44.89 49.89 0.51
CA THR A 6 -44.35 49.51 -0.79
C THR A 6 -42.87 49.88 -0.95
N PHE A 7 -42.41 51.00 -0.40
CA PHE A 7 -41.02 51.44 -0.52
C PHE A 7 -40.04 50.57 0.29
N LYS A 8 -40.41 50.17 1.52
CA LYS A 8 -39.60 49.25 2.34
C LYS A 8 -39.54 47.83 1.77
N SER A 9 -40.62 47.36 1.14
CA SER A 9 -40.66 46.08 0.43
C SER A 9 -39.74 46.10 -0.80
N LEU A 10 -39.77 47.21 -1.57
CA LEU A 10 -38.90 47.40 -2.74
C LEU A 10 -37.41 47.45 -2.34
N LEU A 11 -37.06 48.19 -1.28
CA LEU A 11 -35.70 48.28 -0.77
C LEU A 11 -35.17 46.94 -0.25
N LYS A 12 -36.01 46.14 0.44
CA LYS A 12 -35.65 44.77 0.84
C LYS A 12 -35.41 43.87 -0.38
N SER A 13 -36.28 43.93 -1.39
CA SER A 13 -36.14 43.15 -2.62
C SER A 13 -34.86 43.50 -3.40
N ILE A 14 -34.51 44.80 -3.46
CA ILE A 14 -33.25 45.28 -4.04
C ILE A 14 -32.05 44.77 -3.23
N HIS A 15 -32.10 44.83 -1.89
CA HIS A 15 -31.02 44.32 -1.04
C HIS A 15 -30.79 42.81 -1.22
N TYR A 16 -31.85 42.00 -1.27
CA TYR A 16 -31.73 40.56 -1.53
C TYR A 16 -31.19 40.27 -2.92
N SER A 17 -31.59 41.04 -3.93
CA SER A 17 -31.07 40.90 -5.29
C SER A 17 -29.58 41.23 -5.38
N TRP A 18 -29.11 42.26 -4.65
CA TRP A 18 -27.68 42.59 -4.56
C TRP A 18 -26.87 41.54 -3.80
N VAL A 19 -27.41 40.96 -2.73
CA VAL A 19 -26.77 39.86 -2.00
C VAL A 19 -26.67 38.61 -2.86
N ILE A 20 -27.72 38.28 -3.62
CA ILE A 20 -27.70 37.15 -4.57
C ILE A 20 -26.72 37.41 -5.71
N PHE A 21 -26.65 38.64 -6.25
CA PHE A 21 -25.71 39.00 -7.31
C PHE A 21 -24.26 38.98 -6.83
N MET A 22 -23.99 39.46 -5.60
CA MET A 22 -22.67 39.34 -4.97
C MET A 22 -22.30 37.88 -4.69
N LEU A 23 -23.22 37.07 -4.16
CA LEU A 23 -22.97 35.63 -3.95
C LEU A 23 -22.76 34.88 -5.26
N SER A 24 -23.42 35.29 -6.33
CA SER A 24 -23.29 34.71 -7.67
C SER A 24 -22.00 35.16 -8.38
N ALA A 25 -21.57 36.42 -8.18
CA ALA A 25 -20.30 36.94 -8.66
C ALA A 25 -19.10 36.36 -7.89
N ILE A 26 -19.26 36.15 -6.57
CA ILE A 26 -18.31 35.41 -5.75
C ILE A 26 -18.27 33.95 -6.20
N ALA A 27 -19.42 33.30 -6.39
CA ALA A 27 -19.49 31.93 -6.90
C ALA A 27 -18.95 31.80 -8.32
N SER A 28 -19.02 32.83 -9.18
CA SER A 28 -18.40 32.81 -10.52
C SER A 28 -16.89 33.10 -10.48
N LEU A 29 -16.43 33.94 -9.56
CA LEU A 29 -15.00 34.13 -9.27
C LEU A 29 -14.35 32.88 -8.66
N PHE A 30 -15.10 32.08 -7.89
CA PHE A 30 -14.62 30.83 -7.31
C PHE A 30 -14.90 29.58 -8.16
N SER A 31 -15.95 29.57 -9.01
CA SER A 31 -16.19 28.48 -9.98
C SER A 31 -15.37 28.61 -11.26
N GLY A 32 -14.90 29.82 -11.57
CA GLY A 32 -13.92 30.10 -12.63
C GLY A 32 -12.47 29.85 -12.22
N SER A 33 -12.19 29.47 -10.97
CA SER A 33 -10.87 28.94 -10.59
C SER A 33 -10.77 27.51 -11.09
N ALA A 34 -10.40 27.45 -12.36
CA ALA A 34 -9.97 26.30 -13.13
C ALA A 34 -9.78 25.02 -12.31
N GLN A 35 -10.34 23.93 -12.83
CA GLN A 35 -9.53 22.74 -13.06
C GLN A 35 -8.27 23.17 -13.83
N ALA A 36 -7.34 23.84 -13.14
CA ALA A 36 -5.95 23.73 -13.45
C ALA A 36 -5.73 22.24 -13.25
N ALA A 37 -5.79 21.50 -14.35
CA ALA A 37 -5.25 20.16 -14.42
C ALA A 37 -3.91 20.30 -13.70
N LYS A 38 -3.84 19.79 -12.46
CA LYS A 38 -2.59 19.73 -11.76
C LYS A 38 -1.78 18.81 -12.67
N LYS A 39 -0.94 19.39 -13.52
CA LYS A 39 0.29 18.71 -13.86
C LYS A 39 0.95 18.60 -12.51
N ASP A 40 0.78 17.44 -11.88
CA ASP A 40 1.61 17.04 -10.76
C ASP A 40 3.02 17.08 -11.32
N HIS A 41 3.64 18.24 -11.17
CA HIS A 41 4.97 18.51 -11.68
C HIS A 41 5.89 17.65 -10.84
N VAL A 42 6.17 16.46 -11.36
CA VAL A 42 7.16 15.56 -10.82
C VAL A 42 8.51 15.88 -11.43
N PHE A 43 9.54 15.82 -10.60
CA PHE A 43 10.90 16.08 -11.02
C PHE A 43 11.69 14.79 -11.01
N PRO A 44 12.41 14.46 -12.09
CA PRO A 44 13.21 13.25 -12.15
C PRO A 44 14.35 13.31 -11.14
N ARG A 45 14.68 12.14 -10.61
CA ARG A 45 15.73 11.87 -9.62
C ARG A 45 16.43 10.57 -9.98
N GLN A 46 17.68 10.48 -9.58
CA GLN A 46 18.47 9.28 -9.74
C GLN A 46 19.35 9.06 -8.51
N ILE A 47 19.57 7.81 -8.15
CA ILE A 47 20.47 7.41 -7.07
C ILE A 47 21.37 6.28 -7.59
N ASN A 48 22.68 6.42 -7.39
CA ASN A 48 23.67 5.42 -7.78
C ASN A 48 23.91 4.40 -6.65
N LEU A 49 23.54 3.14 -6.89
CA LEU A 49 23.59 2.01 -5.95
C LEU A 49 24.67 1.01 -6.41
N SER A 50 25.94 1.38 -6.18
CA SER A 50 27.13 0.67 -6.68
C SER A 50 27.10 0.36 -8.18
N GLY A 51 26.69 1.34 -8.98
CA GLY A 51 26.62 1.28 -10.44
C GLY A 51 25.21 0.99 -10.97
N ASN A 52 24.32 0.36 -10.18
CA ASN A 52 22.91 0.27 -10.54
C ASN A 52 22.28 1.65 -10.33
N ILE A 53 21.61 2.22 -11.33
CA ILE A 53 21.01 3.55 -11.22
C ILE A 53 19.51 3.41 -11.00
N PHE A 54 19.03 3.78 -9.81
CA PHE A 54 17.60 3.85 -9.54
C PHE A 54 17.05 5.21 -9.97
N HIS A 55 16.16 5.20 -10.95
CA HIS A 55 15.44 6.35 -11.48
C HIS A 55 14.02 6.40 -10.92
N PHE A 56 13.59 7.59 -10.52
CA PHE A 56 12.23 7.86 -10.05
C PHE A 56 11.93 9.35 -10.21
N SER A 57 10.68 9.74 -10.02
CA SER A 57 10.25 11.14 -10.06
C SER A 57 9.38 11.46 -8.86
N LEU A 58 9.51 12.67 -8.32
CA LEU A 58 8.75 13.10 -7.14
C LEU A 58 8.12 14.48 -7.32
N PRO A 59 6.90 14.70 -6.78
CA PRO A 59 6.39 16.05 -6.59
C PRO A 59 7.16 16.74 -5.45
N GLU A 60 7.42 18.04 -5.59
CA GLU A 60 8.21 18.83 -4.62
C GLU A 60 7.36 19.68 -3.66
N ASP A 61 6.04 19.50 -3.65
CA ASP A 61 5.13 20.15 -2.72
C ASP A 61 5.10 19.48 -1.33
N PHE A 62 6.29 19.28 -0.75
CA PHE A 62 6.48 18.59 0.52
C PHE A 62 5.77 19.30 1.68
N SER A 63 5.38 18.51 2.70
CA SER A 63 4.90 19.04 3.98
C SER A 63 5.98 19.90 4.63
N LYS A 64 5.56 21.05 5.17
CA LYS A 64 6.45 21.99 5.88
C LYS A 64 6.64 21.62 7.35
N ASP A 65 5.74 20.80 7.89
CA ASP A 65 5.64 20.52 9.32
C ASP A 65 6.30 19.18 9.70
N MET A 66 6.64 18.35 8.72
CA MET A 66 7.15 17.00 8.93
C MET A 66 8.66 16.88 8.68
N PRO A 67 9.38 16.02 9.44
CA PRO A 67 10.82 15.85 9.29
C PRO A 67 11.19 15.14 7.99
N ALA A 68 12.07 15.74 7.20
CA ALA A 68 12.59 15.15 5.96
C ALA A 68 14.02 14.62 6.15
N ALA A 69 14.40 13.58 5.39
CA ALA A 69 15.77 13.09 5.32
C ALA A 69 16.30 13.27 3.90
N ASP A 70 17.38 14.02 3.73
CA ASP A 70 17.91 14.37 2.41
C ASP A 70 18.22 13.17 1.54
N MET A 71 18.11 13.40 0.23
CA MET A 71 18.33 12.35 -0.75
C MET A 71 19.82 12.01 -0.80
N VAL A 72 20.14 10.74 -0.60
CA VAL A 72 21.46 10.18 -0.86
C VAL A 72 21.60 10.02 -2.37
N GLU A 73 22.57 10.70 -2.98
CA GLU A 73 22.82 10.60 -4.43
C GLU A 73 23.56 9.31 -4.82
N SER A 74 24.35 8.76 -3.89
CA SER A 74 25.05 7.50 -4.09
C SER A 74 25.23 6.71 -2.80
N LEU A 75 24.94 5.41 -2.86
CA LEU A 75 25.13 4.45 -1.78
C LEU A 75 25.98 3.28 -2.28
N ASN A 76 27.00 2.91 -1.51
CA ASN A 76 27.76 1.69 -1.77
C ASN A 76 27.09 0.47 -1.10
N ILE A 77 26.46 -0.37 -1.91
CA ILE A 77 25.70 -1.55 -1.45
C ILE A 77 26.56 -2.82 -1.28
N THR A 78 27.85 -2.80 -1.65
CA THR A 78 28.71 -4.00 -1.56
C THR A 78 29.20 -4.29 -0.13
N GLY A 79 29.21 -3.28 0.74
CA GLY A 79 29.67 -3.39 2.12
C GLY A 79 28.59 -3.90 3.07
N LEU A 80 28.21 -5.17 3.00
CA LEU A 80 27.04 -5.73 3.71
C LEU A 80 26.98 -5.44 5.22
N LYS A 81 28.13 -5.39 5.91
CA LYS A 81 28.20 -5.06 7.35
C LYS A 81 27.69 -3.66 7.69
N LYS A 82 27.68 -2.74 6.73
CA LYS A 82 27.18 -1.37 6.97
C LYS A 82 25.66 -1.35 7.15
N PHE A 83 24.96 -2.33 6.60
CA PHE A 83 23.51 -2.48 6.78
C PHE A 83 23.12 -3.03 8.16
N ASP A 84 24.10 -3.33 9.02
CA ASP A 84 23.84 -3.59 10.45
C ASP A 84 23.36 -2.31 11.16
N ASP A 85 23.70 -1.12 10.63
CA ASP A 85 23.05 0.15 11.01
C ASP A 85 21.74 0.32 10.21
N PRO A 86 20.57 0.35 10.87
CA PRO A 86 19.27 0.48 10.19
C PRO A 86 19.11 1.80 9.42
N LYS A 87 19.95 2.81 9.66
CA LYS A 87 19.92 4.09 8.94
C LYS A 87 20.77 4.09 7.68
N TYR A 88 21.77 3.21 7.58
CA TYR A 88 22.74 3.23 6.47
C TYR A 88 22.07 3.10 5.10
N GLY A 89 21.05 2.25 5.02
CA GLY A 89 20.31 1.99 3.79
C GLY A 89 19.27 3.05 3.44
N ASN A 90 18.99 4.05 4.29
CA ASN A 90 17.96 5.05 3.99
C ASN A 90 18.44 6.00 2.88
N LEU A 91 17.67 6.08 1.80
CA LEU A 91 18.02 6.87 0.62
C LEU A 91 17.31 8.22 0.60
N ILE A 92 16.03 8.26 0.95
CA ILE A 92 15.26 9.50 1.07
C ILE A 92 14.01 9.25 1.92
N ARG A 93 13.63 10.24 2.73
CA ARG A 93 12.31 10.30 3.38
C ARG A 93 11.64 11.64 3.12
N ARG A 94 10.42 11.62 2.62
CA ARG A 94 9.61 12.82 2.33
C ARG A 94 8.17 12.64 2.79
N TRP A 95 7.52 13.75 3.08
CA TRP A 95 6.14 13.78 3.56
C TRP A 95 5.32 14.75 2.71
N TRP A 96 4.04 14.47 2.57
CA TRP A 96 3.08 15.36 1.92
C TRP A 96 1.81 15.43 2.73
N ASP A 97 1.28 16.64 2.88
CA ASP A 97 -0.07 16.87 3.37
C ASP A 97 -1.06 16.67 2.23
N ILE A 98 -2.00 15.75 2.41
CA ILE A 98 -3.01 15.43 1.42
C ILE A 98 -4.30 16.17 1.77
N LYS A 99 -4.83 16.90 0.78
CA LYS A 99 -6.09 17.62 0.88
C LYS A 99 -6.93 17.39 -0.37
N GLU A 100 -8.24 17.54 -0.23
CA GLU A 100 -9.15 17.56 -1.38
C GLU A 100 -8.80 18.72 -2.34
N PRO A 101 -9.19 18.61 -3.61
CA PRO A 101 -9.09 19.71 -4.56
C PRO A 101 -9.84 20.97 -4.07
N GLY A 102 -9.37 22.15 -4.51
CA GLY A 102 -9.97 23.44 -4.17
C GLY A 102 -9.29 24.19 -3.02
N TRP A 103 -9.65 25.47 -2.87
CA TRP A 103 -9.09 26.37 -1.86
C TRP A 103 -9.46 25.97 -0.43
N PHE A 104 -10.67 25.43 -0.25
CA PHE A 104 -11.21 24.99 1.04
C PHE A 104 -11.27 23.46 1.17
N GLY A 105 -10.50 22.74 0.35
CA GLY A 105 -10.48 21.28 0.36
C GLY A 105 -10.15 20.74 1.75
N LYS A 106 -10.89 19.72 2.20
CA LYS A 106 -10.71 19.06 3.49
C LYS A 106 -9.28 18.52 3.60
N LYS A 107 -8.64 18.68 4.76
CA LYS A 107 -7.36 18.01 5.06
C LYS A 107 -7.64 16.52 5.29
N LEU A 108 -7.17 15.69 4.38
CA LEU A 108 -7.44 14.25 4.39
C LEU A 108 -6.48 13.49 5.29
N GLY A 109 -5.21 13.88 5.29
CA GLY A 109 -4.19 13.20 6.08
C GLY A 109 -2.79 13.48 5.55
N THR A 110 -1.87 12.56 5.83
CA THR A 110 -0.48 12.66 5.40
C THR A 110 -0.04 11.39 4.69
N VAL A 111 0.90 11.55 3.77
CA VAL A 111 1.62 10.43 3.16
C VAL A 111 3.11 10.62 3.41
N MET A 112 3.73 9.60 4.01
CA MET A 112 5.18 9.48 4.06
C MET A 112 5.64 8.57 2.93
N MET A 113 6.67 8.96 2.20
CA MET A 113 7.45 8.06 1.37
C MET A 113 8.82 7.85 2.00
N ASP A 114 9.23 6.59 2.09
CA ASP A 114 10.58 6.19 2.47
C ASP A 114 11.14 5.24 1.42
N ILE A 115 12.32 5.57 0.89
CA ILE A 115 13.08 4.73 -0.03
C ILE A 115 14.32 4.28 0.71
N SER A 116 14.57 2.98 0.73
CA SER A 116 15.75 2.41 1.35
C SER A 116 16.29 1.21 0.59
N VAL A 117 17.59 0.95 0.74
CA VAL A 117 18.20 -0.34 0.40
C VAL A 117 18.27 -1.17 1.67
N GLN A 118 17.89 -2.42 1.56
CA GLN A 118 17.89 -3.38 2.66
C GLN A 118 18.74 -4.60 2.28
N ARG A 119 19.32 -5.25 3.27
CA ARG A 119 20.02 -6.52 3.08
C ARG A 119 18.99 -7.65 3.00
N VAL A 120 19.22 -8.61 2.10
CA VAL A 120 18.48 -9.88 2.04
C VAL A 120 18.55 -10.54 3.40
N ALA A 121 17.39 -10.81 3.98
CA ALA A 121 17.29 -11.40 5.31
C ALA A 121 17.76 -12.86 5.30
N GLU A 122 18.22 -13.33 6.46
CA GLU A 122 18.40 -14.76 6.67
C GLU A 122 17.04 -15.44 6.69
N ASN A 123 16.94 -16.64 6.10
CA ASN A 123 15.73 -17.46 6.15
C ASN A 123 15.57 -18.09 7.54
N LYS A 124 15.11 -17.28 8.49
CA LYS A 124 14.91 -17.68 9.88
C LYS A 124 13.61 -18.45 10.04
N ALA A 125 12.58 -18.05 9.31
CA ALA A 125 11.27 -18.68 9.37
C ALA A 125 11.26 -20.11 8.79
N LYS A 126 12.12 -20.41 7.80
CA LYS A 126 12.25 -21.73 7.14
C LYS A 126 10.91 -22.29 6.67
N LEU A 127 10.04 -21.43 6.14
CA LEU A 127 8.65 -21.79 5.80
C LEU A 127 8.59 -22.91 4.75
N PHE A 128 9.34 -22.79 3.65
CA PHE A 128 9.32 -23.78 2.56
C PHE A 128 10.57 -24.66 2.51
N HIS A 129 11.73 -24.12 2.89
CA HIS A 129 13.01 -24.84 2.87
C HIS A 129 13.98 -24.24 3.88
N SER A 130 15.09 -24.95 4.12
CA SER A 130 16.16 -24.55 5.04
C SER A 130 17.27 -23.72 4.40
N ASN A 131 17.32 -23.66 3.06
CA ASN A 131 18.35 -22.89 2.34
C ASN A 131 18.15 -21.38 2.54
N PRO A 132 19.21 -20.55 2.40
CA PRO A 132 19.05 -19.10 2.28
C PRO A 132 18.07 -18.74 1.16
N TYR A 133 17.40 -17.59 1.28
CA TYR A 133 16.49 -17.10 0.24
C TYR A 133 17.25 -16.84 -1.06
N ASP A 134 16.74 -17.38 -2.17
CA ASP A 134 17.20 -17.05 -3.51
C ASP A 134 16.35 -15.90 -4.09
N VAL A 135 16.90 -14.69 -4.11
CA VAL A 135 16.19 -13.52 -4.65
C VAL A 135 15.96 -13.55 -6.17
N THR A 136 16.50 -14.55 -6.88
CA THR A 136 16.15 -14.79 -8.29
C THR A 136 14.90 -15.64 -8.46
N ASP A 137 14.52 -16.36 -7.41
CA ASP A 137 13.23 -17.01 -7.28
C ASP A 137 12.21 -16.04 -6.66
N ARG A 138 11.08 -15.88 -7.33
CA ARG A 138 10.10 -14.88 -6.90
C ARG A 138 9.35 -15.31 -5.65
N MET A 139 9.14 -16.61 -5.46
CA MET A 139 8.46 -17.12 -4.26
C MET A 139 9.35 -16.92 -3.03
N ASP A 140 10.63 -17.25 -3.14
CA ASP A 140 11.62 -16.98 -2.09
C ASP A 140 11.72 -15.50 -1.76
N PHE A 141 11.74 -14.62 -2.77
CA PHE A 141 11.76 -13.18 -2.55
C PHE A 141 10.49 -12.68 -1.82
N ILE A 142 9.32 -13.21 -2.16
CA ILE A 142 8.05 -12.90 -1.47
C ILE A 142 8.08 -13.37 -0.01
N LEU A 143 8.55 -14.60 0.25
CA LEU A 143 8.68 -15.14 1.60
C LEU A 143 9.71 -14.36 2.44
N MET A 144 10.80 -13.91 1.81
CA MET A 144 11.78 -13.06 2.47
C MET A 144 11.15 -11.74 2.91
N LEU A 145 10.31 -11.11 2.08
CA LEU A 145 9.62 -9.86 2.44
C LEU A 145 8.64 -10.07 3.61
N ASP A 146 7.96 -11.21 3.65
CA ASP A 146 7.05 -11.61 4.73
C ASP A 146 7.82 -11.85 6.06
N ASP A 147 8.96 -12.56 6.01
CA ASP A 147 9.83 -12.77 7.19
C ASP A 147 10.39 -11.42 7.70
N VAL A 148 10.84 -10.54 6.79
CA VAL A 148 11.28 -9.18 7.17
C VAL A 148 10.18 -8.37 7.83
N TYR A 149 8.94 -8.50 7.34
CA TYR A 149 7.78 -7.87 7.96
C TYR A 149 7.59 -8.35 9.40
N HIS A 150 7.56 -9.68 9.63
CA HIS A 150 7.41 -10.26 10.96
C HIS A 150 8.55 -9.87 11.91
N GLN A 151 9.79 -9.91 11.44
CA GLN A 151 10.96 -9.46 12.21
C GLN A 151 10.85 -8.00 12.65
N ARG A 152 10.23 -7.14 11.84
CA ARG A 152 10.06 -5.71 12.12
C ARG A 152 8.91 -5.43 13.09
N TYR A 153 7.77 -6.09 12.91
CA TYR A 153 6.52 -5.66 13.55
C TYR A 153 6.02 -6.59 14.65
N ASP A 154 6.46 -7.84 14.75
CA ASP A 154 5.96 -8.77 15.77
C ASP A 154 6.22 -8.27 17.20
N ALA A 155 7.39 -7.67 17.44
CA ALA A 155 7.72 -7.08 18.73
C ALA A 155 6.84 -5.86 19.05
N LEU A 156 6.54 -5.03 18.05
CA LEU A 156 5.65 -3.87 18.20
C LEU A 156 4.21 -4.33 18.49
N ASN A 157 3.74 -5.34 17.75
CA ASN A 157 2.42 -5.94 17.95
C ASN A 157 2.25 -6.52 19.37
N LYS A 158 3.30 -7.11 19.96
CA LYS A 158 3.26 -7.60 21.35
C LYS A 158 3.09 -6.50 22.40
N THR A 159 3.45 -5.26 22.08
CA THR A 159 3.33 -4.12 23.00
C THR A 159 1.99 -3.40 22.90
N MET A 160 1.18 -3.72 21.88
CA MET A 160 -0.15 -3.16 21.70
C MET A 160 -1.14 -3.83 22.65
N GLN A 161 -2.16 -3.08 23.09
CA GLN A 161 -3.12 -3.60 24.07
C GLN A 161 -3.86 -4.83 23.50
N PRO A 162 -4.00 -5.94 24.27
CA PRO A 162 -4.59 -7.19 23.78
C PRO A 162 -6.01 -7.03 23.21
N ASP A 163 -6.78 -6.07 23.73
CA ASP A 163 -8.20 -5.89 23.43
C ASP A 163 -8.47 -4.92 22.26
N ALA A 164 -7.41 -4.37 21.66
CA ALA A 164 -7.52 -3.29 20.69
C ALA A 164 -7.85 -3.77 19.25
N GLY A 165 -8.09 -5.07 19.07
CA GLY A 165 -8.53 -5.69 17.82
C GLY A 165 -7.56 -5.54 16.64
N ASN A 166 -7.91 -6.13 15.49
CA ASN A 166 -7.09 -6.08 14.25
C ASN A 166 -6.85 -4.66 13.69
N GLN A 167 -7.52 -3.65 14.25
CA GLN A 167 -7.43 -2.25 13.77
C GLN A 167 -6.25 -1.47 14.37
N THR A 168 -5.58 -2.03 15.37
CA THR A 168 -4.47 -1.35 16.06
C THR A 168 -3.13 -2.06 15.88
N ALA A 169 -3.13 -3.28 15.32
CA ALA A 169 -1.92 -4.04 15.06
C ALA A 169 -1.42 -3.87 13.63
N TYR A 170 -0.11 -4.00 13.45
CA TYR A 170 0.44 -4.22 12.13
C TYR A 170 0.00 -5.60 11.65
N ASN A 171 -0.52 -5.70 10.43
CA ASN A 171 -0.87 -6.97 9.81
C ASN A 171 -0.44 -7.02 8.35
N SER A 172 0.27 -8.09 7.98
CA SER A 172 0.57 -8.46 6.61
C SER A 172 0.63 -9.98 6.53
N GLY A 173 0.61 -10.49 5.31
CA GLY A 173 0.81 -11.90 5.02
C GLY A 173 1.09 -12.05 3.54
N PHE A 174 1.76 -13.13 3.17
CA PHE A 174 2.03 -13.37 1.75
C PHE A 174 0.89 -14.07 1.01
N VAL A 175 0.04 -14.79 1.73
CA VAL A 175 -1.01 -15.65 1.18
C VAL A 175 -2.21 -15.74 2.10
N THR A 176 -3.39 -15.93 1.53
CA THR A 176 -4.58 -16.39 2.25
C THR A 176 -5.18 -17.62 1.56
N VAL A 177 -5.85 -18.45 2.34
CA VAL A 177 -6.51 -19.66 1.85
C VAL A 177 -8.01 -19.59 2.16
N SER A 178 -8.84 -19.87 1.17
CA SER A 178 -10.29 -19.99 1.32
C SER A 178 -10.74 -21.30 0.69
N GLY A 179 -11.00 -22.29 1.56
CA GLY A 179 -11.19 -23.68 1.14
C GLY A 179 -9.98 -24.17 0.35
N ARG A 180 -10.22 -24.69 -0.86
CA ARG A 180 -9.14 -25.17 -1.76
C ARG A 180 -8.45 -24.06 -2.57
N LYS A 181 -8.86 -22.80 -2.42
CA LYS A 181 -8.29 -21.69 -3.21
C LYS A 181 -7.22 -20.99 -2.41
N ILE A 182 -6.10 -20.73 -3.06
CA ILE A 182 -4.99 -19.97 -2.51
C ILE A 182 -5.00 -18.61 -3.21
N PHE A 183 -4.84 -17.53 -2.46
CA PHE A 183 -4.77 -16.18 -3.02
C PHE A 183 -3.50 -15.49 -2.57
N SER A 184 -2.75 -14.96 -3.53
CA SER A 184 -1.63 -14.08 -3.23
C SER A 184 -2.12 -12.78 -2.60
N LEU A 185 -1.57 -12.43 -1.44
CA LEU A 185 -1.75 -11.10 -0.83
C LEU A 185 -0.74 -10.08 -1.38
N HIS A 186 0.26 -10.56 -2.12
CA HIS A 186 1.18 -9.74 -2.92
C HIS A 186 0.59 -9.47 -4.31
N GLN A 187 0.60 -8.22 -4.73
CA GLN A 187 0.16 -7.79 -6.06
C GLN A 187 1.32 -7.68 -7.04
N ASP A 188 1.03 -7.96 -8.30
CA ASP A 188 1.93 -7.70 -9.42
C ASP A 188 1.99 -6.19 -9.70
N ALA A 189 3.20 -5.62 -9.69
CA ALA A 189 3.44 -4.27 -10.18
C ALA A 189 4.47 -4.33 -11.31
N VAL A 190 4.15 -3.74 -12.46
CA VAL A 190 5.08 -3.68 -13.61
C VAL A 190 5.27 -2.22 -13.99
N PHE A 191 6.50 -1.74 -13.85
CA PHE A 191 6.89 -0.37 -14.19
C PHE A 191 8.13 -0.43 -15.07
N ASN A 192 8.13 0.32 -16.19
CA ASN A 192 9.27 0.39 -17.11
C ASN A 192 9.82 -0.98 -17.52
N SER A 193 8.93 -1.93 -17.82
CA SER A 193 9.27 -3.32 -18.18
C SER A 193 10.05 -4.08 -17.09
N GLN A 194 9.85 -3.71 -15.81
CA GLN A 194 10.42 -4.41 -14.66
C GLN A 194 9.32 -4.83 -13.71
N LYS A 195 9.40 -6.07 -13.22
CA LYS A 195 8.50 -6.59 -12.19
C LYS A 195 8.94 -6.10 -10.81
N TRP A 196 7.97 -5.61 -10.05
CA TRP A 196 8.08 -5.23 -8.66
C TRP A 196 7.09 -6.05 -7.84
N VAL A 197 7.49 -6.44 -6.64
CA VAL A 197 6.59 -7.04 -5.67
C VAL A 197 5.91 -5.92 -4.90
N LYS A 198 4.58 -5.85 -4.99
CA LYS A 198 3.76 -4.91 -4.24
C LYS A 198 3.04 -5.62 -3.11
N HIS A 199 3.08 -5.08 -1.89
CA HIS A 199 2.23 -5.56 -0.79
C HIS A 199 1.72 -4.44 0.09
N PHE A 200 0.74 -4.81 0.91
CA PHE A 200 0.06 -3.92 1.83
C PHE A 200 0.31 -4.41 3.25
N ILE A 201 0.56 -3.45 4.13
CA ILE A 201 0.61 -3.66 5.56
C ILE A 201 -0.47 -2.76 6.15
N ALA A 202 -1.43 -3.35 6.86
CA ALA A 202 -2.28 -2.58 7.75
C ALA A 202 -1.45 -2.15 8.96
N GLY A 203 -1.60 -0.92 9.41
CA GLY A 203 -0.92 -0.38 10.59
C GLY A 203 -1.93 0.15 11.63
N PRO A 204 -1.42 0.59 12.80
CA PRO A 204 -2.24 1.19 13.85
C PRO A 204 -3.01 2.41 13.35
N ASP A 205 -4.13 2.71 14.02
CA ASP A 205 -4.97 3.89 13.77
C ASP A 205 -5.47 4.00 12.31
N GLY A 206 -5.68 2.84 11.67
CA GLY A 206 -6.14 2.78 10.28
C GLY A 206 -5.10 3.21 9.25
N ALA A 207 -3.82 3.30 9.63
CA ALA A 207 -2.74 3.55 8.69
C ALA A 207 -2.62 2.40 7.69
N THR A 208 -2.29 2.72 6.45
CA THR A 208 -1.97 1.71 5.42
C THR A 208 -0.56 1.98 4.91
N ILE A 209 0.26 0.95 4.80
CA ILE A 209 1.59 1.03 4.21
C ILE A 209 1.58 0.24 2.91
N VAL A 210 1.82 0.92 1.79
CA VAL A 210 1.98 0.29 0.48
C VAL A 210 3.46 0.18 0.19
N VAL A 211 3.91 -1.02 -0.10
CA VAL A 211 5.33 -1.32 -0.31
C VAL A 211 5.55 -1.79 -1.73
N PHE A 212 6.64 -1.32 -2.34
CA PHE A 212 7.20 -1.81 -3.59
C PHE A 212 8.63 -2.27 -3.34
N ALA A 213 8.95 -3.50 -3.75
CA ALA A 213 10.28 -4.07 -3.58
C ALA A 213 10.77 -4.77 -4.84
N THR A 214 12.09 -4.69 -5.06
CA THR A 214 12.78 -5.39 -6.16
C THR A 214 14.25 -5.62 -5.77
N PRO A 215 14.87 -6.76 -6.13
CA PRO A 215 16.25 -7.05 -5.75
C PRO A 215 17.24 -6.17 -6.53
N LEU A 216 18.34 -5.77 -5.90
CA LEU A 216 19.39 -4.92 -6.50
C LEU A 216 20.64 -5.73 -6.87
N ASP A 217 21.02 -6.65 -5.99
CA ASP A 217 21.98 -7.72 -6.23
C ASP A 217 21.54 -8.96 -5.42
N MET A 218 22.37 -10.01 -5.38
CA MET A 218 22.04 -11.24 -4.66
C MET A 218 21.88 -11.06 -3.14
N ASN A 219 22.34 -9.93 -2.58
CA ASN A 219 22.42 -9.70 -1.14
C ASN A 219 21.64 -8.47 -0.67
N THR A 220 21.10 -7.67 -1.58
CA THR A 220 20.41 -6.42 -1.26
C THR A 220 19.21 -6.21 -2.17
N TYR A 221 18.22 -5.47 -1.68
CA TYR A 221 17.02 -5.11 -2.43
C TYR A 221 16.61 -3.68 -2.13
N LEU A 222 15.93 -3.06 -3.10
CA LEU A 222 15.31 -1.76 -2.93
C LEU A 222 13.92 -1.95 -2.30
N TYR A 223 13.63 -1.15 -1.29
CA TYR A 223 12.37 -1.15 -0.54
C TYR A 223 11.82 0.27 -0.50
N VAL A 224 10.72 0.51 -1.22
CA VAL A 224 10.00 1.78 -1.26
C VAL A 224 8.68 1.60 -0.55
N ASN A 225 8.41 2.39 0.48
CA ASN A 225 7.10 2.37 1.14
C ASN A 225 6.43 3.74 1.09
N PHE A 226 5.11 3.69 1.01
CA PHE A 226 4.20 4.82 1.18
C PHE A 226 3.31 4.54 2.37
N THR A 227 3.48 5.30 3.45
CA THR A 227 2.62 5.22 4.64
C THR A 227 1.54 6.29 4.56
N TYR A 228 0.29 5.85 4.49
CA TYR A 228 -0.91 6.67 4.42
C TYR A 228 -1.55 6.74 5.81
N SER A 229 -1.66 7.95 6.35
CA SER A 229 -2.25 8.20 7.69
C SER A 229 -3.37 9.23 7.58
N ALA A 230 -4.61 8.79 7.75
CA ALA A 230 -5.79 9.62 7.69
C ALA A 230 -5.97 10.46 8.96
N ASN A 231 -6.54 11.66 8.84
CA ASN A 231 -6.94 12.45 10.01
C ASN A 231 -8.15 11.80 10.71
N ASN A 232 -8.35 12.09 12.01
CA ASN A 232 -9.35 11.48 12.90
C ASN A 232 -10.84 11.57 12.48
N ASN A 233 -11.17 12.16 11.33
CA ASN A 233 -12.54 12.24 10.77
C ASN A 233 -12.56 12.00 9.24
N VAL A 234 -11.57 11.27 8.74
CA VAL A 234 -11.42 10.94 7.32
C VAL A 234 -11.39 9.43 7.21
N LEU A 235 -12.25 8.87 6.36
CA LEU A 235 -12.20 7.44 6.10
C LEU A 235 -10.88 7.13 5.35
N PRO A 236 -10.14 6.07 5.70
CA PRO A 236 -8.89 5.72 5.02
C PRO A 236 -9.02 5.65 3.49
N ARG A 237 -10.17 5.17 2.99
CA ARG A 237 -10.46 5.13 1.54
C ARG A 237 -10.46 6.51 0.86
N GLU A 238 -10.89 7.56 1.55
CA GLU A 238 -10.93 8.93 1.02
C GLU A 238 -9.52 9.46 0.82
N LEU A 239 -8.66 9.28 1.83
CA LEU A 239 -7.23 9.61 1.72
C LEU A 239 -6.58 8.79 0.60
N SER A 240 -6.76 7.47 0.60
CA SER A 240 -6.10 6.58 -0.34
C SER A 240 -6.46 6.88 -1.78
N ALA A 241 -7.71 7.26 -2.09
CA ALA A 241 -8.10 7.60 -3.47
C ALA A 241 -7.37 8.85 -3.98
N VAL A 242 -7.35 9.93 -3.20
CA VAL A 242 -6.69 11.19 -3.59
C VAL A 242 -5.17 11.03 -3.60
N ALA A 243 -4.63 10.28 -2.64
CA ALA A 243 -3.20 10.04 -2.57
C ALA A 243 -2.71 9.10 -3.69
N ASP A 244 -3.47 8.07 -4.05
CA ASP A 244 -3.11 7.17 -5.16
C ASP A 244 -3.06 7.94 -6.49
N GLU A 245 -4.01 8.83 -6.76
CA GLU A 245 -3.98 9.70 -7.94
C GLU A 245 -2.65 10.47 -8.02
N LYS A 246 -2.29 11.14 -6.92
CA LYS A 246 -1.07 11.96 -6.81
C LYS A 246 0.23 11.14 -6.89
N PHE A 247 0.29 9.97 -6.24
CA PHE A 247 1.52 9.18 -6.14
C PHE A 247 1.64 8.11 -7.23
N SER A 248 0.59 7.87 -8.02
CA SER A 248 0.68 6.89 -9.10
C SER A 248 1.72 7.22 -10.14
N VAL A 249 1.90 8.51 -10.44
CA VAL A 249 2.97 8.97 -11.33
C VAL A 249 4.36 8.72 -10.74
N VAL A 250 4.51 8.77 -9.41
CA VAL A 250 5.78 8.50 -8.71
C VAL A 250 6.15 7.03 -8.87
N TYR A 251 5.32 6.11 -8.40
CA TYR A 251 5.70 4.69 -8.46
C TYR A 251 5.72 4.13 -9.89
N LYS A 252 4.94 4.67 -10.82
CA LYS A 252 5.03 4.33 -12.26
C LYS A 252 6.35 4.79 -12.90
N SER A 253 7.05 5.75 -12.29
CA SER A 253 8.36 6.22 -12.77
C SER A 253 9.54 5.37 -12.30
N PHE A 254 9.31 4.39 -11.41
CA PHE A 254 10.39 3.56 -10.87
C PHE A 254 11.04 2.72 -11.97
N ASN A 255 12.36 2.83 -12.07
CA ASN A 255 13.16 2.07 -13.01
C ASN A 255 14.57 1.88 -12.45
N ILE A 256 15.10 0.66 -12.53
CA ILE A 256 16.49 0.37 -12.18
C ILE A 256 17.27 0.10 -13.45
N GLN A 257 18.21 0.98 -13.78
CA GLN A 257 19.21 0.71 -14.79
C GLN A 257 20.33 -0.10 -14.14
N TYR A 258 20.21 -1.43 -14.23
CA TYR A 258 21.22 -2.36 -13.76
C TYR A 258 22.54 -2.21 -14.54
N ILE A 259 23.67 -2.44 -13.86
CA ILE A 259 24.96 -2.60 -14.55
C ILE A 259 24.91 -3.81 -15.48
N ASN A 260 25.69 -3.78 -16.57
CA ASN A 260 25.59 -4.77 -17.65
C ASN A 260 25.76 -6.22 -17.21
N GLU A 261 26.55 -6.47 -16.18
CA GLU A 261 26.90 -7.80 -15.67
C GLU A 261 25.96 -8.28 -14.55
N ASN A 262 25.00 -7.46 -14.13
CA ASN A 262 24.11 -7.84 -13.03
C ASN A 262 23.07 -8.86 -13.52
N PRO A 263 23.07 -10.10 -12.97
CA PRO A 263 22.15 -11.16 -13.41
C PRO A 263 20.68 -10.80 -13.15
N LEU A 264 20.41 -9.92 -12.17
CA LEU A 264 19.04 -9.54 -11.82
C LEU A 264 18.33 -8.73 -12.90
N ARG A 265 19.07 -8.10 -13.83
CA ARG A 265 18.48 -7.36 -14.94
C ARG A 265 17.50 -8.23 -15.74
N ASP A 266 17.91 -9.44 -16.07
CA ASP A 266 17.08 -10.38 -16.83
C ASP A 266 16.06 -11.08 -15.93
N VAL A 267 16.35 -11.25 -14.64
CA VAL A 267 15.40 -11.79 -13.67
C VAL A 267 14.17 -10.89 -13.57
N VAL A 268 14.33 -9.62 -13.19
CA VAL A 268 13.18 -8.72 -12.96
C VAL A 268 12.58 -8.17 -14.25
N GLY A 269 13.40 -8.07 -15.31
CA GLY A 269 13.01 -7.50 -16.60
C GLY A 269 12.53 -8.51 -17.64
N LYS A 270 12.65 -9.81 -17.39
CA LYS A 270 12.16 -10.87 -18.29
C LYS A 270 11.52 -12.01 -17.52
N LYS A 271 12.30 -12.78 -16.74
CA LYS A 271 11.83 -14.01 -16.06
C LYS A 271 10.61 -13.75 -15.18
N TRP A 272 10.66 -12.74 -14.32
CA TRP A 272 9.55 -12.40 -13.43
C TRP A 272 8.33 -11.81 -14.14
N LEU A 273 8.45 -11.38 -15.39
CA LEU A 273 7.31 -10.92 -16.18
C LEU A 273 6.51 -12.09 -16.77
N GLU A 274 7.08 -13.29 -16.86
CA GLU A 274 6.47 -14.47 -17.48
C GLU A 274 5.27 -15.01 -16.69
N ASN A 275 5.22 -14.75 -15.39
CA ASN A 275 4.14 -15.22 -14.53
C ASN A 275 3.55 -14.11 -13.64
N THR A 276 2.32 -14.29 -13.20
CA THR A 276 1.68 -13.51 -12.11
C THR A 276 2.02 -14.08 -10.74
N ASN A 277 1.97 -13.27 -9.68
CA ASN A 277 2.24 -13.75 -8.32
C ASN A 277 1.33 -14.94 -7.94
N GLN A 278 0.09 -14.90 -8.42
CA GLN A 278 -0.87 -15.98 -8.24
C GLN A 278 -0.43 -17.30 -8.91
N GLU A 279 0.11 -17.24 -10.14
CA GLU A 279 0.61 -18.43 -10.84
C GLU A 279 1.82 -19.04 -10.15
N ILE A 280 2.76 -18.21 -9.66
CA ILE A 280 3.91 -18.71 -8.90
C ILE A 280 3.42 -19.38 -7.61
N LEU A 281 2.51 -18.74 -6.89
CA LEU A 281 1.96 -19.32 -5.67
C LEU A 281 1.27 -20.68 -5.92
N GLU A 282 0.58 -20.82 -7.05
CA GLU A 282 -0.05 -22.07 -7.46
C GLU A 282 0.97 -23.16 -7.84
N GLN A 283 2.12 -22.79 -8.44
CA GLN A 283 3.23 -23.74 -8.65
C GLN A 283 3.75 -24.32 -7.33
N HIS A 284 3.64 -23.55 -6.24
CA HIS A 284 4.01 -23.97 -4.88
C HIS A 284 2.81 -24.42 -4.01
N ARG A 285 1.64 -24.71 -4.61
CA ARG A 285 0.38 -25.02 -3.92
C ARG A 285 0.55 -26.00 -2.76
N GLN A 286 1.24 -27.11 -2.97
CA GLN A 286 1.40 -28.15 -1.93
C GLN A 286 2.20 -27.64 -0.73
N SER A 287 3.29 -26.90 -0.96
CA SER A 287 4.08 -26.29 0.11
C SER A 287 3.28 -25.24 0.88
N VAL A 288 2.48 -24.43 0.17
CA VAL A 288 1.59 -23.44 0.77
C VAL A 288 0.54 -24.13 1.64
N LEU A 289 -0.22 -25.09 1.11
CA LEU A 289 -1.28 -25.76 1.86
C LEU A 289 -0.74 -26.49 3.08
N LYS A 290 0.49 -27.03 3.01
CA LYS A 290 1.16 -27.65 4.14
C LYS A 290 1.36 -26.69 5.32
N LEU A 291 1.56 -25.39 5.07
CA LEU A 291 1.65 -24.38 6.14
C LEU A 291 0.33 -24.21 6.92
N PHE A 292 -0.80 -24.33 6.22
CA PHE A 292 -2.12 -24.11 6.81
C PHE A 292 -2.73 -25.39 7.40
N TYR A 293 -2.49 -26.53 6.77
CA TYR A 293 -3.19 -27.78 7.04
C TYR A 293 -2.27 -28.93 7.50
N GLY A 294 -0.97 -28.66 7.66
CA GLY A 294 0.01 -29.66 8.07
C GLY A 294 0.37 -30.67 6.98
N ASN A 295 0.88 -31.83 7.38
CA ASN A 295 1.56 -32.77 6.47
C ASN A 295 0.67 -33.44 5.41
N ASP A 296 -0.65 -33.48 5.61
CA ASP A 296 -1.62 -34.05 4.67
C ASP A 296 -2.75 -33.05 4.40
N PRO A 297 -2.48 -32.01 3.57
CA PRO A 297 -3.40 -30.91 3.37
C PRO A 297 -4.71 -31.33 2.69
N GLU A 298 -4.66 -32.31 1.78
CA GLU A 298 -5.86 -32.79 1.06
C GLU A 298 -6.82 -33.51 2.01
N LYS A 299 -6.30 -34.33 2.93
CA LYS A 299 -7.14 -34.98 3.94
C LYS A 299 -7.80 -33.96 4.86
N ALA A 300 -7.04 -32.98 5.35
CA ALA A 300 -7.56 -31.92 6.22
C ALA A 300 -8.63 -31.07 5.52
N LEU A 301 -8.42 -30.73 4.23
CA LEU A 301 -9.40 -30.01 3.42
C LEU A 301 -10.69 -30.82 3.22
N LEU A 302 -10.59 -32.12 2.94
CA LEU A 302 -11.76 -33.00 2.80
C LEU A 302 -12.57 -33.12 4.10
N GLU A 303 -11.88 -33.19 5.24
CA GLU A 303 -12.52 -33.22 6.56
C GLU A 303 -13.24 -31.90 6.85
N GLN A 304 -12.59 -30.76 6.60
CA GLN A 304 -13.20 -29.44 6.74
C GLN A 304 -14.43 -29.25 5.82
N GLU A 305 -14.35 -29.72 4.57
CA GLU A 305 -15.49 -29.69 3.63
C GLU A 305 -16.67 -30.55 4.10
N LYS A 306 -16.38 -31.70 4.71
CA LYS A 306 -17.40 -32.58 5.27
C LYS A 306 -18.09 -31.90 6.47
N GLU A 307 -17.32 -31.34 7.40
CA GLU A 307 -17.84 -30.63 8.58
C GLU A 307 -18.73 -29.44 8.18
N LEU A 308 -18.30 -28.64 7.19
CA LEU A 308 -19.08 -27.52 6.67
C LEU A 308 -20.42 -27.97 6.07
N ARG A 309 -20.43 -29.06 5.29
CA ARG A 309 -21.68 -29.62 4.74
C ARG A 309 -22.61 -30.12 5.84
N GLU A 310 -22.07 -30.80 6.85
CA GLU A 310 -22.85 -31.29 7.98
C GLU A 310 -23.45 -30.14 8.80
N SER A 311 -22.69 -29.07 9.03
CA SER A 311 -23.19 -27.84 9.67
C SER A 311 -24.31 -27.19 8.87
N GLN A 312 -24.13 -27.02 7.56
CA GLN A 312 -25.15 -26.43 6.69
C GLN A 312 -26.46 -27.23 6.71
N VAL A 313 -26.38 -28.57 6.66
CA VAL A 313 -27.57 -29.43 6.76
C VAL A 313 -28.26 -29.26 8.11
N LYS A 314 -27.50 -29.15 9.21
CA LYS A 314 -28.04 -28.93 10.55
C LYS A 314 -28.72 -27.57 10.68
N ASP A 315 -28.07 -26.51 10.19
CA ASP A 315 -28.60 -25.14 10.23
C ASP A 315 -29.88 -25.02 9.38
N GLU A 316 -29.92 -25.65 8.20
CA GLU A 316 -31.15 -25.73 7.39
C GLU A 316 -32.27 -26.49 8.09
N ALA A 317 -31.96 -27.60 8.76
CA ALA A 317 -32.94 -28.38 9.51
C ALA A 317 -33.51 -27.58 10.70
N GLU A 318 -32.66 -26.83 11.40
CA GLU A 318 -33.04 -25.95 12.51
C GLU A 318 -33.91 -24.79 12.01
N LEU A 319 -33.49 -24.11 10.93
CA LEU A 319 -34.28 -23.04 10.30
C LEU A 319 -35.66 -23.53 9.86
N ARG A 320 -35.75 -24.71 9.24
CA ARG A 320 -37.02 -25.33 8.86
C ARG A 320 -37.89 -25.68 10.07
N LYS A 321 -37.30 -26.04 11.21
CA LYS A 321 -38.03 -26.32 12.45
C LYS A 321 -38.57 -25.02 13.06
N THR A 322 -37.77 -23.96 13.07
CA THR A 322 -38.18 -22.63 13.56
C THR A 322 -39.32 -22.05 12.73
N LEU A 323 -39.21 -22.10 11.40
CA LEU A 323 -40.26 -21.63 10.47
C LEU A 323 -41.57 -22.43 10.54
N LYS A 324 -41.56 -23.66 11.08
CA LYS A 324 -42.78 -24.44 11.34
C LYS A 324 -43.51 -24.01 12.60
N HIS A 325 -42.82 -23.37 13.54
CA HIS A 325 -43.37 -22.98 14.84
C HIS A 325 -43.68 -21.48 14.94
N ASP A 326 -43.20 -20.68 13.99
CA ASP A 326 -43.52 -19.25 13.86
C ASP A 326 -43.76 -18.92 12.37
N PRO A 327 -44.94 -19.25 11.82
CA PRO A 327 -45.29 -18.84 10.47
C PRO A 327 -45.53 -17.32 10.46
N LEU A 328 -44.69 -16.59 9.72
CA LEU A 328 -44.95 -15.19 9.35
C LEU A 328 -46.27 -15.04 8.58
#